data_AF-A0A6V7WHT4-F1
#
_entry.id   AF-A0A6V7WHT4-F1
#
_cell.length_a   1.000
_cell.length_b   1.000
_cell.length_c   1.000
_cell.angle_alpha   90.00
_cell.angle_beta   90.00
_cell.angle_gamma   90.00
#
_symmetry.space_group_name_H-M   'P 1'
#
loop_
_entity.id
_entity.type
_entity.pdbx_description
1 polymer ?
#
loop_
_entity_poly.entity_id
_entity_poly.type
_entity_poly.pdbx_seq_one_letter_code
_entity_poly.pdbx_strand_id
1 'polypeptide(L)'
;MKIFETESFPSRYEYHQGGQLATIDEYTPFNTFPLIVTSRTESVSVLISSNDYNDNLAVPYQVEFVSVENVCDCFPDYFLVNRVHPLNLLSPGFPLGYCDKHNCFTQISLISPNNTKEIVECLQIQFNSFHTKANDLLHLTMPDEKRELIS
;
A
#
# COMPACT_ATOMS: atom_id res chain seq x y z
N MET A 1 12.06 -19.90 -7.32
CA MET A 1 11.22 -19.67 -6.13
C MET A 1 10.15 -18.64 -6.45
N LYS A 2 8.91 -18.85 -6.01
CA LYS A 2 7.82 -17.88 -6.16
C LYS A 2 7.13 -17.65 -4.82
N ILE A 3 6.77 -16.40 -4.54
CA ILE A 3 6.16 -15.97 -3.27
C ILE A 3 4.79 -15.39 -3.57
N PHE A 4 3.78 -15.83 -2.83
CA PHE A 4 2.38 -15.43 -3.00
C PHE A 4 1.73 -15.09 -1.67
N GLU A 5 0.72 -14.23 -1.70
CA GLU A 5 -0.29 -14.21 -0.64
C GLU A 5 -1.10 -15.51 -0.70
N THR A 6 -1.38 -16.13 0.46
CA THR A 6 -1.95 -17.50 0.49
C THR A 6 -3.34 -17.56 -0.10
N GLU A 7 -4.17 -16.55 0.14
CA GLU A 7 -5.51 -16.45 -0.45
C GLU A 7 -5.49 -16.23 -1.97
N SER A 8 -4.34 -15.82 -2.49
CA SER A 8 -4.06 -15.69 -3.92
C SER A 8 -3.25 -16.87 -4.47
N PHE A 9 -3.04 -17.92 -3.68
CA PHE A 9 -2.29 -19.08 -4.12
C PHE A 9 -3.03 -19.75 -5.29
N PRO A 10 -2.40 -19.90 -6.47
CA PRO A 10 -3.11 -20.33 -7.66
C PRO A 10 -3.61 -21.77 -7.49
N SER A 11 -4.91 -21.93 -7.31
CA SER A 11 -5.58 -23.23 -7.50
C SER A 11 -5.58 -23.54 -9.00
N ARG A 12 -4.51 -24.19 -9.48
CA ARG A 12 -4.28 -24.58 -10.88
C ARG A 12 -4.51 -23.45 -11.90
N TYR A 13 -3.41 -22.84 -12.36
CA TYR A 13 -3.28 -22.22 -13.70
C TYR A 13 -4.04 -20.91 -14.01
N GLU A 14 -4.08 -19.93 -13.09
CA GLU A 14 -4.31 -18.53 -13.50
C GLU A 14 -3.17 -17.62 -13.02
N TYR A 15 -2.22 -17.37 -13.93
CA TYR A 15 -1.00 -16.59 -13.72
C TYR A 15 -1.27 -15.07 -13.54
N HIS A 16 -2.52 -14.63 -13.66
CA HIS A 16 -2.88 -13.21 -13.77
C HIS A 16 -3.69 -12.64 -12.61
N GLN A 17 -3.86 -13.38 -11.51
CA GLN A 17 -4.60 -12.87 -10.35
C GLN A 17 -3.65 -12.41 -9.23
N GLY A 18 -3.28 -11.12 -9.28
CA GLY A 18 -3.26 -10.17 -8.16
C GLY A 18 -2.46 -10.42 -6.87
N GLY A 19 -1.84 -11.58 -6.63
CA GLY A 19 -1.21 -11.87 -5.33
C GLY A 19 0.12 -12.61 -5.38
N GLN A 20 0.79 -12.61 -6.53
CA GLN A 20 2.22 -12.94 -6.57
C GLN A 20 3.01 -11.75 -6.03
N LEU A 21 3.70 -11.95 -4.91
CA LEU A 21 4.48 -10.90 -4.24
C LEU A 21 5.89 -10.77 -4.84
N ALA A 22 6.52 -11.88 -5.19
CA ALA A 22 7.84 -11.88 -5.82
C ALA A 22 8.14 -13.20 -6.55
N THR A 23 9.10 -13.14 -7.48
CA THR A 23 9.70 -14.32 -8.13
C THR A 23 11.21 -14.18 -8.09
N ILE A 24 11.89 -15.27 -7.74
CA ILE A 24 13.34 -15.46 -7.91
C ILE A 24 13.52 -16.61 -8.89
N ASP A 25 14.13 -16.32 -10.03
CA ASP A 25 14.45 -17.26 -11.09
C ASP A 25 15.94 -17.18 -11.48
N GLU A 26 16.32 -17.93 -12.50
CA GLU A 26 17.71 -18.00 -13.00
C GLU A 26 18.24 -16.66 -13.56
N TYR A 27 17.35 -15.73 -13.89
CA TYR A 27 17.72 -14.41 -14.42
C TYR A 27 17.70 -13.32 -13.35
N THR A 28 17.27 -13.64 -12.13
CA THR A 28 17.17 -12.68 -11.03
C THR A 28 18.58 -12.25 -10.61
N PRO A 29 18.94 -10.97 -10.78
CA PRO A 29 20.30 -10.51 -10.52
C PRO A 29 20.69 -10.65 -9.03
N PHE A 30 21.93 -11.02 -8.72
CA PHE A 30 22.37 -11.18 -7.33
C PHE A 30 22.23 -9.91 -6.45
N ASN A 31 22.19 -8.72 -7.05
CA ASN A 31 22.01 -7.47 -6.33
C ASN A 31 20.57 -7.24 -5.82
N THR A 32 19.63 -8.13 -6.11
CA THR A 32 18.27 -8.08 -5.55
C THR A 32 18.17 -8.73 -4.16
N PHE A 33 19.28 -9.22 -3.59
CA PHE A 33 19.32 -9.81 -2.25
C PHE A 33 19.93 -8.85 -1.21
N PRO A 34 19.40 -8.81 0.03
CA PRO A 34 18.27 -9.59 0.53
C PRO A 34 16.93 -9.12 -0.07
N LEU A 35 16.11 -10.08 -0.51
CA LEU A 35 14.77 -9.78 -1.00
C LEU A 35 13.83 -9.65 0.20
N ILE A 36 13.31 -8.44 0.43
CA ILE A 36 12.32 -8.17 1.47
C ILE A 36 10.95 -8.11 0.81
N VAL A 37 10.03 -8.95 1.28
CA VAL A 37 8.65 -9.02 0.81
C VAL A 37 7.71 -8.83 2.00
N THR A 38 6.76 -7.92 1.85
CA THR A 38 5.73 -7.67 2.87
C THR A 38 4.38 -8.12 2.36
N SER A 39 3.71 -8.99 3.14
CA SER A 39 2.34 -9.42 2.87
C SER A 39 1.33 -8.39 3.31
N ARG A 40 0.19 -8.32 2.63
CA ARG A 40 -1.00 -7.58 3.09
C ARG A 40 -1.94 -8.43 3.93
N THR A 41 -1.71 -9.74 4.00
CA THR A 41 -2.57 -10.67 4.72
C THR A 41 -1.82 -11.43 5.80
N GLU A 42 -2.58 -12.10 6.65
CA GLU A 42 -2.08 -12.87 7.79
C GLU A 42 -1.29 -14.12 7.39
N SER A 43 -1.16 -14.41 6.09
CA SER A 43 -0.50 -15.64 5.62
C SER A 43 0.22 -15.47 4.29
N VAL A 44 1.41 -16.08 4.18
CA VAL A 44 2.23 -16.10 2.97
C VAL A 44 2.53 -17.53 2.59
N SER A 45 2.52 -17.79 1.28
CA SER A 45 2.88 -19.08 0.70
C SER A 45 4.14 -18.95 -0.14
N VAL A 46 5.16 -19.77 0.14
CA VAL A 46 6.42 -19.81 -0.60
C VAL A 46 6.51 -21.14 -1.35
N LEU A 47 6.55 -21.06 -2.69
CA LEU A 47 6.76 -22.23 -3.54
C LEU A 47 8.23 -22.31 -3.96
N ILE A 48 8.91 -23.35 -3.46
CA ILE A 48 10.29 -23.68 -3.80
C ILE A 48 10.27 -24.89 -4.72
N SER A 49 10.79 -24.73 -5.93
CA SER A 49 10.94 -25.78 -6.93
C SER A 49 12.40 -25.84 -7.37
N SER A 50 12.97 -27.04 -7.44
CA SER A 50 14.27 -27.30 -8.05
C SER A 50 14.06 -28.10 -9.33
N ASN A 51 14.74 -27.71 -10.39
CA ASN A 51 14.74 -28.44 -11.67
C ASN A 51 16.09 -29.12 -11.95
N ASP A 52 17.01 -29.13 -10.98
CA ASP A 52 18.35 -29.65 -11.21
C ASP A 52 18.43 -31.18 -11.08
N TYR A 53 19.03 -31.79 -12.10
CA TYR A 53 19.30 -33.23 -12.18
C TYR A 53 20.72 -33.58 -11.70
N ASN A 54 21.53 -32.58 -11.31
CA ASN A 54 22.93 -32.72 -10.91
C ASN A 54 23.15 -32.28 -9.45
N ASP A 55 23.37 -33.25 -8.57
CA ASP A 55 23.47 -33.13 -7.10
C ASP A 55 24.67 -32.35 -6.53
N ASN A 56 25.52 -31.72 -7.35
CA ASN A 56 26.88 -31.37 -6.91
C ASN A 56 27.09 -29.94 -6.36
N LEU A 57 26.05 -29.09 -6.32
CA LEU A 57 26.13 -27.77 -5.68
C LEU A 57 24.78 -27.37 -5.06
N ALA A 58 24.53 -27.81 -3.82
CA ALA A 58 23.42 -27.29 -3.02
C ALA A 58 23.80 -25.92 -2.45
N VAL A 59 23.28 -24.83 -3.03
CA VAL A 59 23.37 -23.50 -2.43
C VAL A 59 22.23 -23.35 -1.40
N PRO A 60 22.53 -23.18 -0.11
CA PRO A 60 21.48 -23.03 0.90
C PRO A 60 20.83 -21.65 0.79
N TYR A 61 19.50 -21.61 0.74
CA TYR A 61 18.72 -20.39 0.90
C TYR A 61 18.20 -20.31 2.33
N GLN A 62 18.38 -19.16 2.97
CA GLN A 62 17.76 -18.86 4.26
C GLN A 62 16.50 -18.02 4.03
N VAL A 63 15.40 -18.43 4.66
CA VAL A 63 14.11 -17.73 4.62
C VAL A 63 13.72 -17.42 6.06
N GLU A 64 13.34 -16.17 6.32
CA GLU A 64 12.90 -15.70 7.62
C GLU A 64 11.49 -15.10 7.48
N PHE A 65 10.61 -15.44 8.42
CA PHE A 65 9.28 -14.84 8.54
C PHE A 65 9.25 -13.96 9.79
N VAL A 66 8.98 -12.67 9.58
CA VAL A 66 8.89 -11.67 10.66
C VAL A 66 7.52 -11.02 10.60
N SER A 67 6.87 -10.90 11.76
CA SER A 67 5.65 -10.10 11.89
C SER A 67 6.01 -8.61 11.83
N VAL A 68 5.37 -7.88 10.92
CA VAL A 68 5.51 -6.42 10.78
C VAL A 68 4.17 -5.75 11.03
N GLU A 69 4.17 -4.42 11.22
CA GLU A 69 2.93 -3.64 11.27
C GLU A 69 2.11 -3.86 10.00
N ASN A 70 0.80 -3.95 10.15
CA ASN A 70 -0.09 -4.33 9.08
C ASN A 70 -0.20 -3.17 8.08
N VAL A 71 0.27 -3.41 6.86
CA VAL A 71 0.20 -2.45 5.74
C VAL A 71 -1.24 -2.12 5.33
N CYS A 72 -2.22 -2.88 5.78
CA CYS A 72 -3.65 -2.66 5.59
C CYS A 72 -4.34 -1.86 6.69
N ASP A 73 -3.60 -1.42 7.71
CA ASP A 73 -4.20 -0.57 8.73
C ASP A 73 -4.57 0.80 8.14
N CYS A 74 -5.73 1.30 8.54
CA CYS A 74 -6.14 2.64 8.14
C CYS A 74 -5.19 3.69 8.75
N PHE A 75 -5.05 4.79 8.04
CA PHE A 75 -4.42 6.00 8.58
C PHE A 75 -5.19 6.51 9.81
N PRO A 76 -4.55 7.35 10.65
CA PRO A 76 -5.22 8.02 11.76
C PRO A 76 -6.51 8.75 11.36
N ASP A 77 -7.49 8.73 12.27
CA ASP A 77 -8.80 9.39 12.08
C ASP A 77 -8.71 10.91 11.89
N TYR A 78 -7.57 11.51 12.23
CA TYR A 78 -7.38 12.95 12.20
C TYR A 78 -5.95 13.34 11.82
N PHE A 79 -5.84 14.27 10.88
CA PHE A 79 -4.59 14.94 10.52
C PHE A 79 -4.71 16.46 10.68
N LEU A 80 -3.64 17.04 11.17
CA LEU A 80 -3.47 18.48 11.27
C LEU A 80 -2.31 18.89 10.34
N VAL A 81 -2.64 19.60 9.27
CA VAL A 81 -1.69 19.94 8.18
C VAL A 81 -1.35 21.42 8.19
N ASN A 82 -0.11 21.76 7.83
CA ASN A 82 0.34 23.14 7.66
C ASN A 82 1.06 23.31 6.32
N ARG A 83 1.27 24.56 5.92
CA ARG A 83 1.92 24.90 4.64
C ARG A 83 3.34 24.38 4.48
N VAL A 84 4.07 24.21 5.58
CA VAL A 84 5.48 23.83 5.56
C VAL A 84 5.64 22.31 5.41
N HIS A 85 4.69 21.55 5.92
CA HIS A 85 4.72 20.08 5.93
C HIS A 85 3.45 19.54 5.27
N PRO A 86 3.44 19.41 3.93
CA PRO A 86 2.32 18.79 3.22
C PRO A 86 2.16 17.33 3.66
N LEU A 87 0.91 16.90 3.79
CA LEU A 87 0.57 15.51 4.08
C LEU A 87 0.62 14.67 2.79
N ASN A 88 1.37 13.58 2.81
CA ASN A 88 1.28 12.54 1.80
C ASN A 88 0.44 11.38 2.35
N LEU A 89 -0.78 11.22 1.84
CA LEU A 89 -1.70 10.17 2.27
C LEU A 89 -1.69 9.04 1.25
N LEU A 90 -1.38 7.83 1.71
CA LEU A 90 -1.35 6.63 0.89
C LEU A 90 -2.50 5.70 1.30
N SER A 91 -3.12 5.02 0.33
CA SER A 91 -4.11 3.99 0.64
C SER A 91 -3.44 2.81 1.35
N PRO A 92 -4.11 2.15 2.31
CA PRO A 92 -3.58 0.93 2.92
C PRO A 92 -3.24 -0.10 1.85
N GLY A 93 -2.04 -0.69 1.89
CA GLY A 93 -1.52 -1.63 0.88
C GLY A 93 -0.81 -1.00 -0.33
N PHE A 94 -0.72 0.33 -0.44
CA PHE A 94 0.08 1.00 -1.48
C PHE A 94 1.58 0.68 -1.31
N PRO A 95 2.35 0.43 -2.39
CA PRO A 95 2.00 0.51 -3.81
C PRO A 95 1.48 -0.80 -4.42
N LEU A 96 1.44 -1.90 -3.66
CA LEU A 96 1.12 -3.23 -4.18
C LEU A 96 -0.34 -3.38 -4.61
N GLY A 97 -1.22 -2.56 -4.02
CA GLY A 97 -2.65 -2.51 -4.30
C GLY A 97 -3.41 -2.33 -3.01
N TYR A 98 -4.50 -1.56 -3.05
CA TYR A 98 -5.22 -1.27 -1.82
C TYR A 98 -5.88 -2.53 -1.24
N CYS A 99 -5.99 -2.57 0.08
CA CYS A 99 -6.53 -3.72 0.80
C CYS A 99 -8.05 -3.82 0.65
N ASP A 100 -8.57 -5.03 0.50
CA ASP A 100 -10.01 -5.28 0.32
C ASP A 100 -10.80 -5.05 1.62
N LYS A 101 -12.04 -4.56 1.50
CA LYS A 101 -13.04 -4.43 2.59
C LYS A 101 -12.69 -3.43 3.71
N HIS A 102 -11.94 -2.38 3.42
CA HIS A 102 -11.67 -1.32 4.39
C HIS A 102 -12.54 -0.07 4.14
N ASN A 103 -13.25 0.39 5.17
CA ASN A 103 -13.92 1.69 5.21
C ASN A 103 -13.03 2.66 6.00
N CYS A 104 -11.92 3.10 5.42
CA CYS A 104 -11.04 4.06 6.10
C CYS A 104 -11.62 5.48 6.02
N PHE A 105 -11.63 6.17 7.16
CA PHE A 105 -12.07 7.55 7.28
C PHE A 105 -10.99 8.38 7.96
N THR A 106 -10.81 9.62 7.51
CA THR A 106 -9.96 10.60 8.22
C THR A 106 -10.48 12.00 7.99
N GLN A 107 -10.30 12.84 9.01
CA GLN A 107 -10.52 14.26 8.95
C GLN A 107 -9.20 15.00 8.79
N ILE A 108 -9.10 15.88 7.79
CA ILE A 108 -7.93 16.72 7.56
C ILE A 108 -8.29 18.16 7.90
N SER A 109 -7.55 18.76 8.84
CA SER A 109 -7.73 20.15 9.26
C SER A 109 -6.47 20.97 9.03
N LEU A 110 -6.62 22.24 8.65
CA LEU A 110 -5.50 23.16 8.45
C LEU A 110 -5.14 23.85 9.77
N ILE A 111 -3.84 23.92 10.10
CA ILE A 111 -3.34 24.77 11.19
C ILE A 111 -3.54 26.22 10.78
N SER A 112 -4.36 26.96 11.53
CA SER A 112 -4.53 28.39 11.30
C SER A 112 -3.20 29.13 11.50
N PRO A 113 -2.81 30.05 10.59
CA PRO A 113 -1.64 30.88 10.80
C PRO A 113 -1.87 31.77 12.04
N ASN A 114 -0.93 31.72 12.99
CA ASN A 114 -1.05 32.42 14.28
C ASN A 114 -1.17 33.94 14.18
N ASN A 115 -0.98 34.56 13.01
CA ASN A 115 -1.13 35.99 12.81
C ASN A 115 -1.30 36.32 11.33
N THR A 116 -2.49 36.79 10.93
CA THR A 116 -2.76 37.94 10.03
C THR A 116 -4.16 37.79 9.43
N LYS A 117 -4.97 38.84 9.58
CA LYS A 117 -6.40 38.89 9.22
C LYS A 117 -6.69 38.91 7.70
N GLU A 118 -5.78 38.45 6.84
CA GLU A 118 -5.92 38.59 5.38
C GLU A 118 -5.50 37.36 4.56
N ILE A 119 -5.01 36.28 5.19
CA ILE A 119 -4.61 35.09 4.44
C ILE A 119 -5.73 34.06 4.52
N VAL A 120 -6.44 33.86 3.40
CA VAL A 120 -7.30 32.70 3.21
C VAL A 120 -6.42 31.50 2.86
N GLU A 121 -6.36 30.51 3.75
CA GLU A 121 -5.70 29.24 3.46
C GLU A 121 -6.72 28.24 2.94
N CYS A 122 -6.46 27.66 1.77
CA CYS A 122 -7.29 26.61 1.19
C CYS A 122 -6.51 25.30 1.17
N LEU A 123 -7.20 24.20 1.47
CA LEU A 123 -6.63 22.86 1.32
C LEU A 123 -6.60 22.51 -0.17
N GLN A 124 -5.41 22.33 -0.72
CA GLN A 124 -5.24 21.80 -2.08
C GLN A 124 -4.99 20.30 -2.00
N ILE A 125 -5.82 19.52 -2.69
CA ILE A 125 -5.68 18.06 -2.78
C ILE A 125 -5.20 17.72 -4.19
N GLN A 126 -4.11 16.95 -4.28
CA GLN A 126 -3.55 16.46 -5.53
C GLN A 126 -3.45 14.93 -5.49
N PHE A 127 -3.91 14.29 -6.55
CA PHE A 127 -3.77 12.84 -6.73
C PHE A 127 -2.56 12.55 -7.61
N ASN A 128 -1.54 11.90 -7.04
CA ASN A 128 -0.37 11.46 -7.79
C ASN A 128 -0.60 10.12 -8.49
N SER A 129 -1.45 9.27 -7.93
CA SER A 129 -1.90 8.00 -8.50
C SER A 129 -3.29 7.69 -7.99
N PHE A 130 -4.19 7.23 -8.86
CA PHE A 130 -5.55 6.87 -8.48
C PHE A 130 -6.04 5.70 -9.33
N HIS A 131 -6.13 4.52 -8.71
CA HIS A 131 -6.62 3.29 -9.33
C HIS A 131 -7.51 2.54 -8.35
N THR A 132 -8.79 2.35 -8.70
CA THR A 132 -9.77 1.62 -7.89
C THR A 132 -10.50 0.58 -8.74
N LYS A 133 -11.02 -0.49 -8.10
CA LYS A 133 -11.91 -1.48 -8.72
C LYS A 133 -13.27 -0.84 -9.03
N ALA A 134 -14.02 -1.46 -9.94
CA ALA A 134 -15.24 -0.90 -10.54
C ALA A 134 -16.43 -0.60 -9.60
N ASN A 135 -16.31 -0.81 -8.28
CA ASN A 135 -17.35 -0.47 -7.30
C ASN A 135 -16.79 0.24 -6.04
N ASP A 136 -15.49 0.53 -6.03
CA ASP A 136 -14.82 1.14 -4.90
C ASP A 136 -14.71 2.65 -5.11
N LEU A 137 -14.95 3.40 -4.03
CA LEU A 137 -15.10 4.85 -4.10
C LEU A 137 -14.24 5.54 -3.04
N LEU A 138 -13.68 6.68 -3.44
CA LEU A 138 -13.12 7.67 -2.52
C LEU A 138 -14.09 8.84 -2.44
N HIS A 139 -14.60 9.11 -1.24
CA HIS A 139 -15.51 10.22 -1.01
C HIS A 139 -14.79 11.36 -0.28
N LEU A 140 -14.77 12.54 -0.89
CA LEU A 140 -14.26 13.76 -0.27
C LEU A 140 -15.46 14.64 0.14
N THR A 141 -15.64 14.82 1.44
CA THR A 141 -16.68 15.68 2.00
C THR A 141 -16.07 16.90 2.65
N MET A 142 -16.61 18.08 2.35
CA MET A 142 -16.33 19.31 3.10
C MET A 142 -17.35 19.42 4.24
N PRO A 143 -16.95 19.83 5.46
CA PRO A 143 -17.91 20.12 6.52
C PRO A 143 -18.88 21.23 6.06
N ASP A 144 -20.18 21.04 6.31
CA ASP A 144 -21.28 21.90 5.81
C ASP A 144 -21.32 23.31 6.41
N GLU A 145 -20.32 23.71 7.21
CA GLU A 145 -20.30 25.01 7.86
C GLU A 145 -19.70 26.08 6.93
N LYS A 146 -20.62 26.83 6.31
CA LYS A 146 -20.46 28.06 5.50
C LYS A 146 -20.35 27.88 3.99
N ARG A 147 -21.42 27.36 3.39
CA ARG A 147 -21.96 27.97 2.16
C ARG A 147 -22.58 29.34 2.46
N GLU A 148 -21.81 30.28 3.03
CA GLU A 148 -22.23 31.68 3.05
C GLU A 148 -21.95 32.26 1.66
N LEU A 149 -23.01 32.25 0.85
CA LEU A 149 -23.34 33.21 -0.20
C LEU A 149 -22.21 34.18 -0.54
N ILE A 150 -21.47 33.87 -1.61
CA ILE A 150 -20.84 34.93 -2.41
C ILE A 150 -22.00 35.55 -3.19
N SER A 151 -22.45 36.69 -2.67
CA SER A 151 -23.32 37.66 -3.33
C SER A 151 -22.66 38.26 -4.58
#